data_AF-X1F9Z5-F1
#
_entry.id   AF-X1F9Z5-F1
#
_cell.length_a   1.000
_cell.length_b   1.000
_cell.length_c   1.000
_cell.angle_alpha   90.00
_cell.angle_beta   90.00
_cell.angle_gamma   90.00
#
_symmetry.space_group_name_H-M   'P 1'
#
loop_
_entity.id
_entity.type
_entity.pdbx_description
1 polymer ?
#
loop_
_entity_poly.entity_id
_entity_poly.type
_entity_poly.pdbx_seq_one_letter_code
_entity_poly.pdbx_strand_id
1 'polypeptide(L)'
;METSPFFNIKDIKITGCTHYPDEVIIETFELDKNSNIFSIDLDRVREKILKLSWIDDVKIKKNLSRTIDIEIIERVSEAVIKNEDLYFFINRDCYVLDKKDKYTEKSLPIIKNLEFEEINIGDKLDIDGLIEVIVIFNNLSEDMKKTISHYSISDGLNISAFTNDNIEIIFGNSENLAKKEEAVLEIYKLHESMAEQQESTKEENENVESENSKDKNNQLKIIDVRVWTKPVTTP
;
A
#
# COMPACT_ATOMS: atom_id res chain seq x y z
N MET A 1 -2.65 -7.97 50.11
CA MET A 1 -4.03 -8.51 50.08
C MET A 1 -3.94 -9.91 49.49
N GLU A 2 -4.35 -10.94 50.23
CA GLU A 2 -4.36 -12.30 49.69
C GLU A 2 -5.47 -12.43 48.64
N THR A 3 -5.09 -12.77 47.42
CA THR A 3 -6.02 -13.00 46.32
C THR A 3 -6.49 -14.45 46.35
N SER A 4 -7.80 -14.68 46.46
CA SER A 4 -8.36 -16.04 46.41
C SER A 4 -8.14 -16.69 45.03
N PRO A 5 -7.64 -17.94 44.94
CA PRO A 5 -7.48 -18.67 43.68
C PRO A 5 -8.79 -18.85 42.91
N PHE A 6 -9.94 -18.73 43.59
CA PHE A 6 -11.26 -18.78 42.93
C PHE A 6 -11.43 -17.69 41.87
N PHE A 7 -10.74 -16.56 42.02
CA PHE A 7 -10.79 -15.42 41.10
C PHE A 7 -9.67 -15.44 40.06
N ASN A 8 -8.93 -16.53 39.95
CA ASN A 8 -7.98 -16.68 38.86
C ASN A 8 -8.71 -16.73 37.52
N ILE A 9 -8.04 -16.25 36.48
CA ILE A 9 -8.58 -16.28 35.13
C ILE A 9 -8.90 -17.72 34.75
N LYS A 10 -10.15 -17.96 34.36
CA LYS A 10 -10.59 -19.25 33.83
C LYS A 10 -10.26 -19.38 32.35
N ASP A 11 -10.44 -18.31 31.59
CA ASP A 11 -10.35 -18.33 30.13
C ASP A 11 -9.95 -16.97 29.57
N ILE A 12 -9.30 -16.97 28.40
CA ILE A 12 -8.97 -15.77 27.63
C ILE A 12 -9.50 -16.01 26.23
N LYS A 13 -10.35 -15.10 25.75
CA LYS A 13 -10.96 -15.20 24.42
C LYS A 13 -10.45 -14.05 23.57
N ILE A 14 -9.78 -14.39 22.48
CA ILE A 14 -9.26 -13.43 21.51
C ILE A 14 -10.12 -13.54 20.25
N THR A 15 -10.52 -12.39 19.71
CA THR A 15 -11.27 -12.30 18.45
C THR A 15 -10.77 -11.13 17.62
N GLY A 16 -10.88 -11.24 16.30
CA GLY A 16 -10.54 -10.15 15.38
C GLY A 16 -9.05 -10.06 15.02
N CYS A 17 -8.23 -11.04 15.42
CA CYS A 17 -6.83 -11.14 15.01
C CYS A 17 -6.63 -12.31 14.04
N THR A 18 -5.92 -12.05 12.96
CA THR A 18 -5.58 -13.03 11.92
C THR A 18 -4.08 -13.11 11.66
N HIS A 19 -3.34 -12.03 11.98
CA HIS A 19 -1.90 -11.93 11.71
C HIS A 19 -1.02 -12.47 12.85
N TYR A 20 -1.57 -12.60 14.07
CA TYR A 20 -0.87 -13.23 15.19
C TYR A 20 -1.69 -14.40 15.71
N PRO A 21 -1.04 -15.53 16.06
CA PRO A 21 -1.71 -16.58 16.80
C PRO A 21 -2.03 -16.10 18.22
N ASP A 22 -3.11 -16.64 18.79
CA ASP A 22 -3.58 -16.29 20.15
C ASP A 22 -2.48 -16.44 21.21
N GLU A 23 -1.58 -17.42 21.05
CA GLU A 23 -0.45 -17.64 21.95
C GLU A 23 0.52 -16.45 21.98
N VAL A 24 0.84 -15.87 20.82
CA VAL A 24 1.72 -14.70 20.73
C VAL A 24 1.09 -13.51 21.44
N ILE A 25 -0.22 -13.32 21.29
CA ILE A 25 -0.95 -12.30 22.03
C ILE A 25 -0.82 -12.60 23.54
N ILE A 26 -1.20 -13.79 24.00
CA ILE A 26 -1.16 -14.13 25.43
C ILE A 26 0.24 -13.95 26.04
N GLU A 27 1.29 -14.40 25.35
CA GLU A 27 2.69 -14.33 25.80
C GLU A 27 3.22 -12.89 25.87
N THR A 28 2.95 -12.07 24.85
CA THR A 28 3.44 -10.67 24.80
C THR A 28 2.98 -9.86 26.02
N PHE A 29 1.84 -10.23 26.62
CA PHE A 29 1.23 -9.48 27.70
C PHE A 29 1.36 -10.13 29.07
N GLU A 30 2.06 -11.28 29.15
CA GLU A 30 2.29 -12.03 30.38
C GLU A 30 0.96 -12.33 31.11
N LEU A 31 -0.11 -12.56 30.34
CA LEU A 31 -1.42 -12.89 30.89
C LEU A 31 -1.40 -14.34 31.38
N ASP A 32 -0.90 -14.54 32.61
CA ASP A 32 -0.94 -15.85 33.25
C ASP A 32 -2.37 -16.15 33.71
N LYS A 33 -2.90 -17.31 33.30
CA LYS A 33 -4.20 -17.82 33.75
C LYS A 33 -4.27 -17.99 35.28
N ASN A 34 -3.13 -18.13 35.95
CA ASN A 34 -3.04 -18.18 37.42
C ASN A 34 -3.16 -16.81 38.09
N SER A 35 -3.19 -15.72 37.31
CA SER A 35 -3.37 -14.36 37.85
C SER A 35 -4.81 -14.12 38.28
N ASN A 36 -4.98 -13.40 39.38
CA ASN A 36 -6.29 -12.96 39.82
C ASN A 36 -6.87 -11.93 38.83
N ILE A 37 -8.06 -12.19 38.30
CA ILE A 37 -8.68 -11.36 37.25
C ILE A 37 -8.85 -9.89 37.66
N PHE A 38 -9.09 -9.60 38.94
CA PHE A 38 -9.27 -8.22 39.42
C PHE A 38 -7.95 -7.47 39.52
N SER A 39 -6.84 -8.18 39.78
CA SER A 39 -5.50 -7.58 39.93
C SER A 39 -4.84 -7.16 38.61
N ILE A 40 -5.39 -7.59 37.47
CA ILE A 40 -4.80 -7.31 36.16
C ILE A 40 -5.04 -5.86 35.77
N ASP A 41 -3.95 -5.17 35.45
CA ASP A 41 -3.98 -3.86 34.83
C ASP A 41 -4.30 -3.99 33.34
N LEU A 42 -5.55 -3.68 32.96
CA LEU A 42 -6.00 -3.80 31.57
C LEU A 42 -5.39 -2.73 30.67
N ASP A 43 -5.09 -1.55 31.21
CA ASP A 43 -4.52 -0.45 30.43
C ASP A 43 -3.10 -0.80 30.04
N ARG A 44 -2.31 -1.35 30.97
CA ARG A 44 -0.98 -1.88 30.67
C ARG A 44 -1.01 -3.00 29.62
N VAL A 45 -1.98 -3.91 29.71
CA VAL A 45 -2.15 -4.99 28.71
C VAL A 45 -2.48 -4.38 27.35
N ARG A 46 -3.41 -3.43 27.28
CA ARG A 46 -3.77 -2.70 26.06
C ARG A 46 -2.58 -1.99 25.44
N GLU A 47 -1.83 -1.20 26.21
CA GLU A 47 -0.64 -0.48 25.72
C GLU A 47 0.39 -1.41 25.11
N LYS A 48 0.61 -2.59 25.72
CA LYS A 48 1.51 -3.57 25.14
C LYS A 48 0.93 -4.16 23.85
N ILE A 49 -0.37 -4.48 23.79
CA ILE A 49 -1.04 -5.03 22.59
C ILE A 49 -0.88 -4.07 21.40
N LEU A 50 -1.08 -2.79 21.64
CA LEU A 50 -1.00 -1.75 20.61
C LEU A 50 0.41 -1.59 20.02
N LYS A 51 1.45 -2.18 20.62
CA LYS A 51 2.82 -2.20 20.06
C LYS A 51 3.00 -3.23 18.96
N LEU A 52 2.09 -4.19 18.81
CA LEU A 52 2.13 -5.14 17.72
C LEU A 52 1.79 -4.41 16.41
N SER A 53 2.60 -4.65 15.38
CA SER A 53 2.58 -3.87 14.13
C SER A 53 1.26 -3.98 13.37
N TRP A 54 0.56 -5.12 13.46
CA TRP A 54 -0.74 -5.30 12.83
C TRP A 54 -1.94 -4.81 13.65
N ILE A 55 -1.77 -4.31 14.89
CA ILE A 55 -2.92 -3.99 15.77
C ILE A 55 -3.18 -2.48 15.81
N ASP A 56 -4.31 -2.07 15.26
CA ASP A 56 -4.77 -0.67 15.25
C ASP A 56 -5.38 -0.29 16.60
N ASP A 57 -6.31 -1.12 17.09
CA ASP A 57 -6.96 -0.91 18.38
C ASP A 57 -7.25 -2.24 19.09
N VAL A 58 -7.47 -2.16 20.40
CA VAL A 58 -7.88 -3.29 21.22
C VAL A 58 -8.88 -2.88 22.29
N LYS A 59 -9.92 -3.69 22.45
CA LYS A 59 -10.88 -3.59 23.55
C LYS A 59 -10.73 -4.79 24.46
N ILE A 60 -10.51 -4.53 25.74
CA ILE A 60 -10.30 -5.57 26.75
C ILE A 60 -11.35 -5.42 27.84
N LYS A 61 -12.04 -6.52 28.16
CA LYS A 61 -13.09 -6.55 29.18
C LYS A 61 -12.98 -7.79 30.04
N LYS A 62 -13.16 -7.60 31.35
CA LYS A 62 -13.27 -8.67 32.33
C LYS A 62 -14.74 -9.01 32.51
N ASN A 63 -15.06 -10.29 32.47
CA ASN A 63 -16.42 -10.76 32.71
C ASN A 63 -16.54 -11.49 34.04
N LEU A 64 -17.76 -11.50 34.59
CA LEU A 64 -18.10 -12.19 35.84
C LEU A 64 -17.83 -13.70 35.81
N SER A 65 -17.76 -14.29 34.62
CA SER A 65 -17.39 -15.69 34.39
C SER A 65 -15.89 -16.00 34.53
N ARG A 66 -15.09 -15.03 35.01
CA ARG A 66 -13.62 -15.10 35.11
C ARG A 66 -12.94 -15.25 33.75
N THR A 67 -13.51 -14.61 32.75
CA THR A 67 -12.98 -14.60 31.38
C THR A 67 -12.51 -13.19 31.05
N ILE A 68 -11.38 -13.09 30.34
CA ILE A 68 -10.94 -11.87 29.69
C ILE A 68 -11.29 -11.99 28.22
N ASP A 69 -12.14 -11.10 27.72
CA ASP A 69 -12.36 -10.98 26.28
C ASP A 69 -11.45 -9.87 25.74
N ILE A 70 -10.72 -10.20 24.67
CA ILE A 70 -9.83 -9.31 23.94
C ILE A 70 -10.35 -9.24 22.50
N GLU A 71 -10.87 -8.09 22.12
CA GLU A 71 -11.33 -7.79 20.76
C GLU A 71 -10.26 -6.91 20.08
N ILE A 72 -9.61 -7.47 19.06
CA ILE A 72 -8.54 -6.80 18.29
C ILE A 72 -9.14 -6.22 17.01
N ILE A 73 -8.73 -5.00 16.67
CA ILE A 73 -8.96 -4.37 15.38
C ILE A 73 -7.60 -4.31 14.68
N GLU A 74 -7.47 -5.01 13.56
CA GLU A 74 -6.22 -5.05 12.79
C GLU A 74 -6.11 -3.86 11.83
N ARG A 75 -4.87 -3.39 11.64
CA ARG A 75 -4.49 -2.46 10.58
C ARG A 75 -4.66 -3.14 9.22
N VAL A 76 -4.95 -2.32 8.22
CA VAL A 76 -5.02 -2.75 6.82
C VAL A 76 -3.81 -2.19 6.08
N SER A 77 -3.11 -3.06 5.34
CA SER A 77 -2.04 -2.61 4.45
C SER A 77 -2.63 -1.88 3.25
N GLU A 78 -2.11 -0.69 2.95
CA GLU A 78 -2.60 0.18 1.86
C GLU A 78 -1.52 0.50 0.82
N ALA A 79 -0.23 0.27 1.11
CA ALA A 79 0.86 0.41 0.15
C ALA A 79 2.03 -0.51 0.47
N VAL A 80 2.92 -0.68 -0.51
CA VAL A 80 4.13 -1.48 -0.38
C VAL A 80 5.33 -0.66 -0.82
N ILE A 81 6.34 -0.53 0.02
CA ILE A 81 7.63 0.05 -0.34
C ILE A 81 8.56 -1.10 -0.73
N LYS A 82 9.11 -1.04 -1.94
CA LYS A 82 10.15 -1.97 -2.38
C LYS A 82 11.52 -1.32 -2.18
N ASN A 83 12.38 -1.99 -1.42
CA ASN A 83 13.79 -1.65 -1.32
C ASN A 83 14.63 -2.93 -1.45
N GLU A 84 15.57 -2.90 -2.39
CA GLU A 84 16.34 -4.07 -2.81
C GLU A 84 15.42 -5.30 -3.06
N ASP A 85 15.64 -6.38 -2.31
CA ASP A 85 14.88 -7.63 -2.38
C ASP A 85 13.74 -7.72 -1.36
N LEU A 86 13.47 -6.64 -0.62
CA LEU A 86 12.44 -6.60 0.42
C LEU A 86 11.25 -5.74 0.04
N TYR A 87 10.08 -6.17 0.51
CA TYR A 87 8.80 -5.49 0.38
C TYR A 87 8.26 -5.17 1.78
N PHE A 88 8.11 -3.89 2.08
CA PHE A 88 7.62 -3.39 3.35
C PHE A 88 6.16 -2.97 3.19
N PHE A 89 5.27 -3.59 3.95
CA PHE A 89 3.84 -3.33 3.90
C PHE A 89 3.51 -2.21 4.88
N ILE A 90 2.82 -1.16 4.41
CA ILE A 90 2.47 -0.02 5.24
C ILE A 90 0.97 0.24 5.25
N ASN A 91 0.44 0.73 6.38
CA ASN A 91 -0.94 1.22 6.44
C ASN A 91 -1.06 2.68 5.97
N ARG A 92 -2.28 3.22 6.02
CA ARG A 92 -2.61 4.61 5.69
C ARG A 92 -1.82 5.66 6.48
N ASP A 93 -1.46 5.36 7.72
CA ASP A 93 -0.71 6.24 8.60
C ASP A 93 0.81 6.02 8.50
N CYS A 94 1.24 5.27 7.49
CA CYS A 94 2.62 4.94 7.18
C CYS A 94 3.35 4.14 8.27
N TYR A 95 2.62 3.36 9.07
CA TYR A 95 3.22 2.34 9.94
C TYR A 95 3.60 1.11 9.13
N VAL A 96 4.80 0.59 9.36
CA VAL A 96 5.31 -0.65 8.77
C VAL A 96 4.70 -1.85 9.49
N LEU A 97 3.85 -2.59 8.80
CA LEU A 97 3.12 -3.73 9.34
C LEU A 97 3.94 -5.02 9.29
N ASP A 98 4.63 -5.22 8.16
CA ASP A 98 5.34 -6.46 7.86
C ASP A 98 6.43 -6.26 6.80
N LYS A 99 7.34 -7.22 6.67
CA LYS A 99 8.34 -7.27 5.61
C LYS A 99 8.44 -8.66 5.01
N LYS A 100 8.47 -8.75 3.67
CA LYS A 100 8.56 -10.02 2.93
C LYS A 100 9.65 -9.95 1.87
N ASP A 101 10.25 -11.10 1.56
CA ASP A 101 11.21 -11.28 0.47
C ASP A 101 10.53 -11.44 -0.91
N LYS A 102 9.21 -11.65 -0.91
CA LYS A 102 8.40 -11.83 -2.11
C LYS A 102 7.10 -11.04 -2.02
N TYR A 103 6.73 -10.42 -3.13
CA TYR A 103 5.45 -9.74 -3.29
C TYR A 103 4.45 -10.63 -4.01
N THR A 104 3.42 -11.05 -3.28
CA THR A 104 2.35 -11.93 -3.79
C THR A 104 1.01 -11.22 -3.93
N GLU A 105 0.84 -10.10 -3.24
CA GLU A 105 -0.34 -9.24 -3.35
C GLU A 105 -0.19 -8.44 -4.66
N LYS A 106 -1.27 -8.19 -5.41
CA LYS A 106 -1.20 -7.43 -6.68
C LYS A 106 -2.10 -6.20 -6.68
N SER A 107 -2.77 -5.95 -5.56
CA SER A 107 -3.80 -4.94 -5.39
C SER A 107 -3.34 -3.71 -4.60
N LEU A 108 -2.05 -3.65 -4.23
CA LEU A 108 -1.48 -2.51 -3.52
C LEU A 108 -0.49 -1.75 -4.42
N PRO A 109 -0.40 -0.41 -4.29
CA PRO A 109 0.59 0.39 -4.99
C PRO A 109 1.98 0.04 -4.47
N ILE A 110 2.90 -0.25 -5.39
CA ILE A 110 4.32 -0.44 -5.09
C ILE A 110 5.03 0.89 -5.25
N ILE A 111 5.80 1.31 -4.25
CA ILE A 111 6.63 2.51 -4.27
C ILE A 111 8.09 2.09 -4.36
N LYS A 112 8.86 2.68 -5.27
CA LYS A 112 10.29 2.39 -5.48
C LYS A 112 11.12 3.66 -5.44
N ASN A 113 12.43 3.47 -5.35
CA ASN A 113 13.44 4.52 -5.40
C ASN A 113 13.28 5.55 -4.28
N LEU A 114 12.86 5.09 -3.10
CA LEU A 114 12.89 5.90 -1.89
C LEU A 114 14.25 5.80 -1.23
N GLU A 115 14.79 6.93 -0.82
CA GLU A 115 16.01 7.01 -0.01
C GLU A 115 15.62 7.02 1.47
N PHE A 116 16.10 6.04 2.24
CA PHE A 116 15.90 5.94 3.67
C PHE A 116 17.05 5.16 4.32
N GLU A 117 17.29 5.38 5.61
CA GLU A 117 18.38 4.71 6.34
C GLU A 117 18.06 3.23 6.58
N GLU A 118 17.08 2.97 7.44
CA GLU A 118 16.65 1.62 7.82
C GLU A 118 15.14 1.64 8.08
N ILE A 119 14.46 0.56 7.71
CA ILE A 119 13.02 0.38 7.96
C ILE A 119 12.83 -0.91 8.77
N ASN A 120 12.23 -0.76 9.95
CA ASN A 120 11.84 -1.86 10.82
C ASN A 120 10.33 -2.01 10.89
N ILE A 121 9.89 -3.22 11.23
CA ILE A 121 8.48 -3.48 11.52
C ILE A 121 8.08 -2.68 12.76
N GLY A 122 6.95 -1.98 12.67
CA GLY A 122 6.43 -1.09 13.72
C GLY A 122 6.86 0.37 13.58
N ASP A 123 7.84 0.68 12.71
CA ASP A 123 8.25 2.06 12.48
C ASP A 123 7.11 2.88 11.85
N LYS A 124 7.00 4.14 12.25
CA LYS A 124 6.20 5.13 11.55
C LYS A 124 7.11 5.88 10.58
N LEU A 125 6.86 5.72 9.29
CA LEU A 125 7.64 6.41 8.26
C LEU A 125 7.17 7.86 8.12
N ASP A 126 8.12 8.78 8.18
CA ASP A 126 7.90 10.22 7.95
C ASP A 126 8.55 10.60 6.61
N ILE A 127 7.94 10.12 5.52
CA ILE A 127 8.38 10.37 4.15
C ILE A 127 7.26 11.11 3.43
N ASP A 128 7.55 12.33 2.99
CA ASP A 128 6.63 13.14 2.22
C ASP A 128 6.15 12.39 0.97
N GLY A 129 4.84 12.48 0.70
CA GLY A 129 4.23 11.88 -0.49
C GLY A 129 3.77 10.43 -0.36
N LEU A 130 4.13 9.69 0.69
CA LEU A 130 3.62 8.31 0.87
C LEU A 130 2.09 8.26 0.92
N ILE A 131 1.50 9.13 1.73
CA ILE A 131 0.04 9.27 1.83
C ILE A 131 -0.54 9.69 0.47
N GLU A 132 0.16 10.55 -0.27
CA GLU A 132 -0.29 11.04 -1.57
C GLU A 132 -0.36 9.91 -2.60
N VAL A 133 0.61 8.99 -2.62
CA VAL A 133 0.56 7.78 -3.47
C VAL A 133 -0.66 6.93 -3.14
N ILE A 134 -0.94 6.69 -1.84
CA ILE A 134 -2.10 5.91 -1.41
C ILE A 134 -3.39 6.57 -1.89
N VAL A 135 -3.51 7.90 -1.72
CA VAL A 135 -4.67 8.66 -2.18
C VAL A 135 -4.82 8.58 -3.70
N ILE A 136 -3.74 8.78 -4.45
CA ILE A 136 -3.75 8.66 -5.92
C ILE A 136 -4.22 7.27 -6.32
N PHE A 137 -3.54 6.22 -5.84
CA PHE A 137 -3.86 4.84 -6.19
C PHE A 137 -5.32 4.50 -5.87
N ASN A 138 -5.83 4.88 -4.70
CA ASN A 138 -7.20 4.55 -4.30
C ASN A 138 -8.27 5.27 -5.16
N ASN A 139 -7.96 6.44 -5.72
CA ASN A 139 -8.91 7.26 -6.49
C ASN A 139 -8.79 7.09 -8.01
N LEU A 140 -7.79 6.36 -8.51
CA LEU A 140 -7.71 5.97 -9.91
C LEU A 140 -8.75 4.87 -10.24
N SER A 141 -9.13 4.77 -11.50
CA SER A 141 -9.95 3.65 -11.97
C SER A 141 -9.20 2.32 -11.88
N GLU A 142 -9.94 1.21 -11.75
CA GLU A 142 -9.35 -0.13 -11.74
C GLU A 142 -8.56 -0.45 -13.02
N ASP A 143 -8.95 0.14 -14.15
CA ASP A 143 -8.23 -0.05 -15.41
C ASP A 143 -6.89 0.67 -15.39
N MET A 144 -6.83 1.90 -14.87
CA MET A 144 -5.56 2.60 -14.67
C MET A 144 -4.67 1.88 -13.64
N LYS A 145 -5.22 1.39 -12.53
CA LYS A 145 -4.42 0.67 -11.52
C LYS A 145 -3.71 -0.55 -12.11
N LYS A 146 -4.34 -1.26 -13.04
CA LYS A 146 -3.75 -2.45 -13.70
C LYS A 146 -2.61 -2.10 -14.65
N THR A 147 -2.59 -0.90 -15.22
CA THR A 147 -1.49 -0.48 -16.11
C THR A 147 -0.25 -0.05 -15.32
N ILE A 148 -0.43 0.41 -14.08
CA ILE A 148 0.66 0.92 -13.24
C ILE A 148 1.47 -0.23 -12.63
N SER A 149 2.78 -0.18 -12.83
CA SER A 149 3.74 -1.14 -12.27
C SER A 149 4.29 -0.69 -10.90
N HIS A 150 4.57 0.61 -10.75
CA HIS A 150 5.06 1.20 -9.50
C HIS A 150 4.94 2.73 -9.52
N TYR A 151 5.11 3.33 -8.36
CA TYR A 151 5.20 4.77 -8.14
C TYR A 151 6.60 5.14 -7.69
N SER A 152 6.96 6.40 -7.90
CA SER A 152 8.17 7.03 -7.36
C SER A 152 7.86 8.42 -6.85
N ILE A 153 8.63 8.85 -5.86
CA ILE A 153 8.54 10.15 -5.21
C ILE A 153 9.87 10.84 -5.45
N SER A 154 9.86 11.99 -6.12
CA SER A 154 11.09 12.74 -6.45
C SER A 154 11.38 13.86 -5.45
N ASP A 155 10.47 14.83 -5.31
CA ASP A 155 10.59 15.97 -4.40
C ASP A 155 9.32 16.10 -3.53
N GLY A 156 9.17 15.20 -2.56
CA GLY A 156 8.06 15.16 -1.58
C GLY A 156 6.69 14.87 -2.18
N LEU A 157 6.09 15.82 -2.91
CA LEU A 157 4.73 15.69 -3.47
C LEU A 157 4.70 15.54 -4.99
N ASN A 158 5.85 15.45 -5.66
CA ASN A 158 5.88 15.17 -7.07
C ASN A 158 5.84 13.66 -7.32
N ILE A 159 4.63 13.11 -7.41
CA ILE A 159 4.37 11.68 -7.61
C ILE A 159 4.35 11.36 -9.10
N SER A 160 5.17 10.38 -9.49
CA SER A 160 5.14 9.73 -10.81
C SER A 160 4.65 8.29 -10.67
N ALA A 161 3.85 7.83 -11.63
CA ALA A 161 3.51 6.42 -11.82
C ALA A 161 4.19 5.90 -13.09
N PHE A 162 4.73 4.69 -13.02
CA PHE A 162 5.37 4.02 -14.15
C PHE A 162 4.52 2.85 -14.58
N THR A 163 4.10 2.81 -15.83
CA THR A 163 3.26 1.73 -16.34
C THR A 163 4.07 0.50 -16.76
N ASN A 164 3.38 -0.61 -16.98
CA ASN A 164 3.96 -1.84 -17.51
C ASN A 164 4.54 -1.67 -18.93
N ASP A 165 4.12 -0.62 -19.65
CA ASP A 165 4.55 -0.30 -21.02
C ASP A 165 5.67 0.76 -21.08
N ASN A 166 6.43 0.92 -19.99
CA ASN A 166 7.51 1.92 -19.88
C ASN A 166 7.06 3.36 -20.19
N ILE A 167 5.89 3.75 -19.66
CA ILE A 167 5.41 5.15 -19.69
C ILE A 167 5.48 5.72 -18.28
N GLU A 168 6.10 6.88 -18.13
CA GLU A 168 6.04 7.67 -16.91
C GLU A 168 4.86 8.65 -16.99
N ILE A 169 3.97 8.59 -16.00
CA ILE A 169 2.86 9.52 -15.81
C ILE A 169 3.19 10.39 -14.60
N ILE A 170 3.43 11.67 -14.83
CA ILE A 170 3.73 12.64 -13.76
C ILE A 170 2.40 13.23 -13.28
N PHE A 171 1.90 12.72 -12.15
CA PHE A 171 0.67 13.23 -11.53
C PHE A 171 0.93 14.52 -10.75
N GLY A 172 2.13 14.67 -10.17
CA GLY A 172 2.34 15.64 -9.10
C GLY A 172 1.56 15.17 -7.87
N ASN A 173 0.50 15.89 -7.50
CA ASN A 173 -0.40 15.54 -6.40
C ASN A 173 -1.73 14.92 -6.88
N SER A 174 -2.60 14.58 -5.94
CA SER A 174 -3.96 14.04 -6.11
C SER A 174 -5.00 15.09 -6.48
N GLU A 175 -4.65 16.37 -6.58
CA GLU A 175 -5.60 17.40 -6.99
C GLU A 175 -6.06 17.18 -8.43
N ASN A 176 -7.36 17.34 -8.67
CA ASN A 176 -7.98 17.13 -9.97
C ASN A 176 -7.68 15.74 -10.61
N LEU A 177 -7.41 14.71 -9.80
CA LEU A 177 -6.95 13.41 -10.28
C LEU A 177 -7.84 12.80 -11.38
N ALA A 178 -9.17 12.90 -11.26
CA ALA A 178 -10.09 12.40 -12.28
C ALA A 178 -9.86 13.04 -13.67
N LYS A 179 -9.55 14.35 -13.73
CA LYS A 179 -9.22 15.04 -14.98
C LYS A 179 -7.84 14.64 -15.50
N LYS A 180 -6.88 14.43 -14.60
CA LYS A 180 -5.53 13.94 -14.94
C LYS A 180 -5.62 12.54 -15.56
N GLU A 181 -6.40 11.65 -14.95
CA GLU A 181 -6.66 10.30 -15.47
C GLU A 181 -7.37 10.33 -16.84
N GLU A 182 -8.42 11.16 -17.00
CA GLU A 182 -9.09 11.34 -18.29
C GLU A 182 -8.10 11.73 -19.40
N ALA A 183 -7.22 12.70 -19.12
CA ALA A 183 -6.20 13.15 -20.05
C ALA A 183 -5.21 12.04 -20.44
N VAL A 184 -4.75 11.26 -19.46
CA VAL A 184 -3.86 10.12 -19.71
C VAL A 184 -4.54 9.08 -20.61
N LEU A 185 -5.80 8.73 -20.33
CA LEU A 185 -6.56 7.77 -21.14
C LEU A 185 -6.84 8.28 -22.56
N GLU A 186 -7.08 9.58 -22.75
CA GLU A 186 -7.17 10.19 -24.08
C GLU A 186 -5.85 10.05 -24.85
N ILE A 187 -4.72 10.31 -24.21
CA ILE A 187 -3.38 10.16 -24.81
C ILE A 187 -3.10 8.70 -25.20
N TYR A 188 -3.49 7.74 -24.36
CA TYR A 188 -3.38 6.31 -24.68
C TYR A 188 -4.16 5.94 -25.95
N LYS A 189 -5.43 6.33 -26.04
CA LYS A 189 -6.27 6.07 -27.22
C LYS A 189 -5.69 6.68 -28.50
N LEU A 190 -5.15 7.89 -28.40
CA LEU A 190 -4.49 8.54 -29.53
C LEU A 190 -3.27 7.74 -29.98
N HIS A 191 -2.43 7.27 -29.07
CA HIS A 191 -1.27 6.45 -29.41
C HIS A 191 -1.64 5.10 -30.03
N GLU A 192 -2.69 4.42 -29.55
CA GLU A 192 -3.20 3.18 -30.16
C GLU A 192 -3.68 3.42 -31.60
N SER A 193 -4.50 4.46 -31.82
CA SER A 193 -5.01 4.79 -33.15
C SER A 193 -3.91 5.16 -34.16
N MET A 194 -2.84 5.82 -33.69
CA MET A 194 -1.69 6.16 -34.54
C MET A 194 -0.84 4.93 -34.89
N ALA A 195 -0.74 3.96 -34.00
CA ALA A 195 -0.04 2.70 -34.27
C ALA A 195 -0.78 1.85 -35.30
N GLU A 196 -2.10 1.71 -35.18
CA GLU A 196 -2.95 0.99 -36.14
C GLU A 196 -2.88 1.59 -37.56
N GLN A 197 -2.88 2.93 -37.66
CA GLN A 197 -2.72 3.62 -38.94
C GLN A 197 -1.32 3.44 -39.55
N GLN A 198 -0.27 3.33 -38.73
CA GLN A 198 1.09 3.09 -39.23
C GLN A 198 1.28 1.65 -39.71
N GLU A 199 0.60 0.67 -39.11
CA GLU A 199 0.60 -0.72 -39.58
C GLU A 199 -0.17 -0.86 -40.90
N SER A 200 -1.35 -0.24 -41.05
CA SER A 200 -2.09 -0.25 -42.32
C SER A 200 -1.33 0.42 -43.48
N THR A 201 -0.56 1.49 -43.19
CA THR A 201 0.23 2.20 -44.22
C THR A 201 1.53 1.46 -44.59
N LYS A 202 2.02 0.58 -43.71
CA LYS A 202 3.16 -0.31 -44.00
C LYS A 202 2.73 -1.50 -44.85
N GLU A 203 1.56 -2.10 -44.59
CA GLU A 203 1.01 -3.18 -45.43
C GLU A 203 0.74 -2.72 -46.87
N GLU A 204 0.39 -1.45 -47.10
CA GLU A 204 0.24 -0.89 -48.45
C GLU A 204 1.57 -0.61 -49.18
N ASN A 205 2.70 -0.55 -48.46
CA ASN A 205 4.01 -0.19 -49.03
C ASN A 205 5.05 -1.33 -49.01
N GLU A 206 4.68 -2.57 -48.68
CA GLU A 206 5.56 -3.73 -48.82
C GLU A 206 5.66 -4.20 -50.29
N ASN A 207 6.39 -3.42 -51.07
CA ASN A 207 7.19 -3.93 -52.19
C ASN A 207 8.43 -3.03 -52.34
N VAL A 208 9.48 -3.38 -51.60
CA VAL A 208 10.92 -3.34 -51.93
C VAL A 208 11.75 -3.13 -50.64
N GLU A 209 12.42 -4.24 -50.30
CA GLU A 209 13.66 -4.43 -49.54
C GLU A 209 13.74 -4.11 -48.03
N SER A 210 13.97 -5.23 -47.34
CA SER A 210 14.43 -5.44 -45.98
C SER A 210 15.86 -4.95 -45.74
N GLU A 211 16.11 -4.32 -44.59
CA GLU A 211 17.03 -4.78 -43.53
C GLU A 211 17.30 -3.64 -42.52
N ASN A 212 17.54 -4.03 -41.26
CA ASN A 212 17.95 -3.20 -40.10
C ASN A 212 16.90 -2.28 -39.44
N SER A 213 16.15 -2.84 -38.47
CA SER A 213 15.81 -2.12 -37.23
C SER A 213 15.28 -3.05 -36.14
N LYS A 214 16.17 -3.72 -35.39
CA LYS A 214 15.79 -4.38 -34.12
C LYS A 214 16.24 -3.63 -32.87
N ASP A 215 16.66 -2.37 -33.00
CA ASP A 215 17.25 -1.62 -31.87
C ASP A 215 16.89 -0.12 -31.84
N LYS A 216 15.67 0.25 -32.26
CA LYS A 216 15.20 1.65 -32.23
C LYS A 216 13.76 1.77 -31.73
N ASN A 217 13.56 1.74 -30.42
CA ASN A 217 12.52 2.47 -29.65
C ASN A 217 12.22 1.80 -28.31
N ASN A 218 13.17 1.78 -27.38
CA ASN A 218 12.81 1.66 -25.96
C ASN A 218 13.08 2.99 -25.26
N GLN A 219 12.55 4.07 -25.83
CA GLN A 219 12.58 5.39 -25.21
C GLN A 219 11.41 5.47 -24.22
N LEU A 220 11.72 5.70 -22.93
CA LEU A 220 10.72 6.02 -21.91
C LEU A 220 9.87 7.20 -22.42
N LYS A 221 8.56 6.99 -22.52
CA LYS A 221 7.62 8.07 -22.87
C LYS A 221 7.15 8.73 -21.58
N ILE A 222 7.07 10.06 -21.60
CA ILE A 222 6.64 10.85 -20.45
C ILE A 222 5.31 11.53 -20.77
N ILE A 223 4.35 11.41 -19.86
CA ILE A 223 3.07 12.09 -19.87
C ILE A 223 3.00 12.96 -18.61
N ASP A 224 3.09 14.28 -18.76
CA ASP A 224 2.98 15.24 -17.64
C ASP A 224 1.57 15.82 -17.56
N VAL A 225 0.85 15.51 -16.48
CA VAL A 225 -0.53 15.96 -16.25
C VAL A 225 -0.65 16.92 -15.06
N ARG A 226 0.47 17.47 -14.56
CA ARG A 226 0.47 18.42 -13.44
C ARG A 226 -0.31 19.70 -13.73
N VAL A 227 -0.26 20.15 -14.98
CA VAL A 227 -0.83 21.44 -15.45
C VAL A 227 -1.94 21.26 -16.48
N TRP A 228 -2.47 20.04 -16.63
CA TRP A 228 -3.39 19.75 -17.74
C TRP A 228 -4.72 20.50 -17.63
N THR A 229 -4.90 21.47 -18.52
CA THR A 229 -6.20 22.00 -18.92
C THR A 229 -6.46 21.52 -20.34
N LYS A 230 -7.65 20.94 -20.61
CA LYS A 230 -8.03 20.51 -21.98
C LYS A 230 -7.67 21.64 -22.97
N PRO A 231 -6.99 21.34 -24.09
CA PRO A 231 -6.76 22.37 -25.10
C PRO A 231 -8.12 22.92 -25.52
N VAL A 232 -8.28 24.25 -25.47
CA VAL A 232 -9.48 24.91 -25.99
C VAL A 232 -9.47 24.66 -27.49
N THR A 233 -10.25 23.68 -27.95
CA THR A 233 -10.57 23.56 -29.37
C THR A 233 -11.39 24.78 -29.72
N THR A 234 -10.74 25.76 -30.35
CA THR A 234 -11.46 26.90 -30.93
C THR A 234 -12.14 26.35 -32.19
N PRO A 235 -13.46 26.55 -32.37
CA PRO A 235 -14.22 25.97 -33.47
C PRO A 235 -13.75 26.47 -34.84
#